data_AF-Q9DEW7-F1
#
_entry.id   AF-Q9DEW7-F1
#
_cell.length_a   1.000
_cell.length_b   1.000
_cell.length_c   1.000
_cell.angle_alpha   90.00
_cell.angle_beta   90.00
_cell.angle_gamma   90.00
#
_symmetry.space_group_name_H-M   'P 1'
#
loop_
_entity.id
_entity.type
_entity.pdbx_description
1 polymer ?
#
loop_
_entity_poly.entity_id
_entity_poly.type
_entity_poly.pdbx_seq_one_letter_code
_entity_poly.pdbx_strand_id
1 'polypeptide(L)'
;RKLTKFRAFDPRIILSFTFPALLPLLNALDLTAFSREAVNFFSRSFAKMKETRLHEGRGSRVDFLQTMIDSQTNKNISTSNGLNHSYKGLTDQEILAQAFIFVFAGYEPGSNSLGYIAYSLATHPDIQQKLQEEIDSVLPNKAPLTYDAIMQLEYLDMVVNETQRLYPLGGRIERVCKMDVEINGMTIPKGTVVMIPPFVLHQIPEYWPEPEEFRPERFSKENRDSIDPYTYLPFGAGP
;
A
#
# COMPACT_ATOMS: atom_id res chain seq x y z
N ARG A 1 -12.62 -2.93 -17.46
CA ARG A 1 -13.71 -3.07 -16.46
C ARG A 1 -13.16 -2.55 -15.14
N LYS A 2 -13.87 -1.68 -14.40
CA LYS A 2 -13.39 -1.16 -13.10
C LYS A 2 -13.29 -2.31 -12.08
N LEU A 3 -12.18 -2.39 -11.34
CA LEU A 3 -11.93 -3.44 -10.35
C LEU A 3 -12.89 -3.32 -9.15
N THR A 4 -13.17 -2.07 -8.79
CA THR A 4 -14.09 -1.69 -7.73
C THR A 4 -15.19 -0.79 -8.29
N LYS A 5 -16.38 -0.85 -7.68
CA LYS A 5 -17.44 0.14 -7.87
C LYS A 5 -17.42 1.12 -6.69
N PHE A 6 -16.24 1.61 -6.32
CA PHE A 6 -16.10 2.52 -5.18
C PHE A 6 -16.81 3.85 -5.51
N ARG A 7 -17.83 4.16 -4.72
CA ARG A 7 -18.40 5.51 -4.61
C ARG A 7 -18.16 5.93 -3.16
N ALA A 8 -17.53 7.09 -2.95
CA ALA A 8 -17.16 7.57 -1.62
C ALA A 8 -18.35 7.62 -0.64
N PHE A 9 -19.57 7.78 -1.16
CA PHE A 9 -20.83 7.78 -0.40
C PHE A 9 -21.69 6.54 -0.64
N ASP A 10 -21.09 5.41 -1.01
CA ASP A 10 -21.85 4.16 -1.06
C ASP A 10 -22.28 3.79 0.37
N PRO A 11 -23.59 3.73 0.66
CA PRO A 11 -24.08 3.45 2.00
C PRO A 11 -23.58 2.10 2.52
N ARG A 12 -23.25 1.15 1.65
CA ARG A 12 -22.69 -0.15 2.02
C ARG A 12 -21.30 -0.02 2.61
N ILE A 13 -20.48 0.83 2.00
CA ILE A 13 -19.11 1.10 2.43
C ILE A 13 -19.14 1.82 3.77
N ILE A 14 -19.99 2.85 3.89
CA ILE A 14 -20.19 3.58 5.15
C ILE A 14 -20.64 2.63 6.26
N LEU A 15 -21.64 1.77 6.01
CA LEU A 15 -22.16 0.83 7.00
C LEU A 15 -21.09 -0.19 7.44
N SER A 16 -20.33 -0.73 6.48
CA SER A 16 -19.25 -1.69 6.76
C SER A 16 -18.15 -1.10 7.65
N PHE A 17 -17.87 0.19 7.47
CA PHE A 17 -16.82 0.90 8.19
C PHE A 17 -17.25 1.49 9.53
N THR A 18 -18.54 1.78 9.71
CA THR A 18 -19.10 2.35 10.96
C THR A 18 -19.62 1.27 11.91
N PHE A 19 -20.14 0.17 11.35
CA PHE A 19 -20.70 -0.94 12.12
C PHE A 19 -20.09 -2.28 11.67
N PRO A 20 -18.83 -2.58 12.05
CA PRO A 20 -18.16 -3.84 11.68
C PRO A 20 -18.92 -5.09 12.12
N ALA A 21 -19.72 -4.99 13.19
CA ALA A 21 -20.59 -6.07 13.66
C ALA A 21 -21.65 -6.51 12.62
N LEU A 22 -21.97 -5.67 11.63
CA LEU A 22 -22.88 -5.98 10.54
C LEU A 22 -22.19 -6.69 9.36
N LEU A 23 -20.86 -6.82 9.35
CA LEU A 23 -20.13 -7.47 8.26
C LEU A 23 -20.60 -8.91 7.96
N PRO A 24 -20.88 -9.79 8.96
CA PRO A 24 -21.42 -11.12 8.68
C PRO A 24 -22.76 -11.08 7.94
N LEU A 25 -23.63 -10.12 8.30
CA LEU A 25 -24.93 -9.92 7.65
C LEU A 25 -24.75 -9.36 6.23
N LEU A 26 -23.87 -8.37 6.04
CA LEU A 26 -23.57 -7.79 4.73
C LEU A 26 -22.98 -8.83 3.77
N ASN A 27 -22.12 -9.73 4.28
CA ASN A 27 -21.59 -10.85 3.52
C ASN A 27 -22.67 -11.88 3.15
N ALA A 28 -23.60 -12.18 4.06
CA ALA A 28 -24.74 -13.05 3.77
C ALA A 28 -25.68 -12.45 2.71
N LEU A 29 -25.78 -11.11 2.64
CA LEU A 29 -26.49 -10.37 1.60
C LEU A 29 -25.66 -10.15 0.33
N ASP A 30 -24.45 -10.72 0.27
CA ASP A 30 -23.58 -10.70 -0.89
C ASP A 30 -23.11 -9.30 -1.31
N LEU A 31 -23.04 -8.39 -0.34
CA LEU A 31 -22.57 -7.02 -0.50
C LEU A 31 -21.06 -6.98 -0.27
N THR A 32 -20.30 -7.60 -1.18
CA THR A 32 -18.84 -7.66 -1.11
C THR A 32 -18.19 -6.37 -1.64
N ALA A 33 -17.01 -6.02 -1.09
CA ALA A 33 -16.23 -4.86 -1.54
C ALA A 33 -15.76 -4.97 -3.01
N PHE A 34 -15.60 -6.19 -3.51
CA PHE A 34 -15.18 -6.47 -4.88
C PHE A 34 -16.35 -7.04 -5.70
N SER A 35 -16.41 -6.67 -6.98
CA SER A 35 -17.42 -7.22 -7.89
C SER A 35 -17.12 -8.68 -8.24
N ARG A 36 -18.14 -9.53 -8.26
CA ARG A 36 -18.02 -10.94 -8.65
C ARG A 36 -17.39 -11.11 -10.03
N GLU A 37 -17.70 -10.21 -10.96
CA GLU A 37 -17.14 -10.24 -12.31
C GLU A 37 -15.63 -9.99 -12.30
N ALA A 38 -15.14 -9.07 -11.46
CA ALA A 38 -13.72 -8.84 -11.29
C ALA A 38 -13.05 -10.06 -10.65
N VAL A 39 -13.59 -10.57 -9.53
CA VAL A 39 -13.04 -11.75 -8.86
C VAL A 39 -12.94 -12.94 -9.83
N ASN A 40 -14.03 -13.27 -10.53
CA ASN A 40 -14.05 -14.37 -11.49
C ASN A 40 -13.06 -14.17 -12.65
N PHE A 41 -12.91 -12.94 -13.14
CA PHE A 41 -11.93 -12.62 -14.17
C PHE A 41 -10.49 -12.87 -13.68
N PHE A 42 -10.17 -12.42 -12.47
CA PHE A 42 -8.85 -12.64 -11.87
C PHE A 42 -8.61 -14.11 -11.59
N SER A 43 -9.59 -14.84 -11.03
CA SER A 43 -9.50 -16.28 -10.81
C SER A 43 -9.15 -17.05 -12.07
N ARG A 44 -9.84 -16.76 -13.19
CA ARG A 44 -9.55 -17.40 -14.49
C ARG A 44 -8.17 -17.03 -15.02
N SER A 45 -7.77 -15.76 -14.93
CA SER A 45 -6.46 -15.31 -15.37
C SER A 45 -5.33 -15.97 -14.58
N PHE A 46 -5.46 -16.07 -13.25
CA PHE A 46 -4.49 -16.72 -12.38
C PHE A 46 -4.41 -18.23 -12.62
N ALA A 47 -5.56 -18.91 -12.74
CA ALA A 47 -5.59 -20.34 -13.05
C ALA A 47 -4.86 -20.64 -14.36
N LYS A 48 -5.12 -19.84 -15.40
CA LYS A 48 -4.43 -19.94 -16.69
C LYS A 48 -2.92 -19.68 -16.56
N MET A 49 -2.51 -18.64 -15.84
CA MET A 49 -1.08 -18.34 -15.62
C MET A 49 -0.34 -19.44 -14.86
N LYS A 50 -1.02 -20.11 -13.91
CA LYS A 50 -0.46 -21.25 -13.19
C LYS A 50 -0.33 -22.47 -14.11
N GLU A 51 -1.37 -22.80 -14.86
CA GLU A 51 -1.40 -23.90 -15.81
C GLU A 51 -0.30 -23.76 -16.88
N THR A 52 -0.17 -22.57 -17.49
CA THR A 52 0.89 -22.28 -18.46
C THR A 52 2.29 -22.53 -17.86
N ARG A 53 2.54 -22.10 -16.62
CA ARG A 53 3.84 -22.35 -15.94
C ARG A 53 4.09 -23.83 -15.65
N LEU A 54 3.06 -24.61 -15.34
CA LEU A 54 3.21 -26.05 -15.15
C LEU A 54 3.59 -26.77 -16.46
N HIS A 55 3.10 -26.27 -17.60
CA HIS A 55 3.40 -26.83 -18.92
C HIS A 55 4.74 -26.38 -19.51
N GLU A 56 5.09 -25.10 -19.38
CA GLU A 56 6.30 -24.51 -19.97
C GLU A 56 7.56 -24.75 -19.11
N GLY A 57 7.38 -25.25 -17.89
CA GLY A 57 8.45 -25.48 -16.93
C GLY A 57 8.90 -24.20 -16.22
N ARG A 58 9.87 -24.34 -15.31
CA ARG A 58 10.37 -23.20 -14.50
C ARG A 58 11.07 -22.21 -15.42
N GLY A 59 10.49 -21.03 -15.59
CA GLY A 59 11.12 -19.92 -16.31
C GLY A 59 12.45 -19.49 -15.65
N SER A 60 13.30 -18.79 -16.41
CA SER A 60 14.61 -18.32 -15.91
C SER A 60 14.51 -17.27 -14.79
N ARG A 61 13.38 -16.57 -14.68
CA ARG A 61 13.12 -15.54 -13.68
C ARG A 61 12.21 -16.05 -12.57
N VAL A 62 12.67 -15.97 -11.34
CA VAL A 62 11.83 -16.20 -10.15
C VAL A 62 11.03 -14.94 -9.88
N ASP A 63 9.70 -15.05 -9.95
CA ASP A 63 8.77 -13.98 -9.62
C ASP A 63 7.89 -14.35 -8.42
N PHE A 64 7.07 -13.40 -7.98
CA PHE A 64 6.19 -13.57 -6.83
C PHE A 64 5.25 -14.78 -6.95
N LEU A 65 4.70 -15.02 -8.15
CA LEU A 65 3.80 -16.16 -8.39
C LEU A 65 4.56 -17.48 -8.33
N GLN A 66 5.78 -17.54 -8.87
CA GLN A 66 6.63 -18.71 -8.74
C GLN A 66 6.96 -19.02 -7.28
N THR A 67 7.29 -18.01 -6.47
CA THR A 67 7.55 -18.20 -5.03
C THR A 67 6.33 -18.76 -4.30
N MET A 68 5.12 -18.28 -4.62
CA MET A 68 3.88 -18.82 -4.05
C MET A 68 3.62 -20.28 -4.49
N ILE A 69 3.86 -20.62 -5.76
CA ILE A 69 3.74 -22.00 -6.25
C ILE A 69 4.76 -22.92 -5.57
N ASP A 70 6.02 -22.46 -5.45
CA ASP A 70 7.08 -23.22 -4.78
C ASP A 70 6.71 -23.48 -3.30
N SER A 71 6.03 -22.54 -2.64
CA SER A 71 5.55 -22.70 -1.26
C SER A 71 4.49 -23.79 -1.09
N GLN A 72 3.79 -24.20 -2.15
CA GLN A 72 2.83 -25.31 -2.08
C GLN A 72 3.52 -26.65 -1.80
N THR A 73 4.80 -26.77 -2.19
CA THR A 73 5.60 -27.95 -1.89
C THR A 73 6.05 -27.88 -0.43
N ASN A 74 5.44 -28.69 0.44
CA ASN A 74 5.84 -28.84 1.84
C ASN A 74 7.31 -29.29 1.92
N LYS A 75 8.24 -28.33 2.01
CA LYS A 75 9.61 -28.63 2.43
C LYS A 75 9.61 -28.60 3.95
N ASN A 76 9.90 -29.75 4.55
CA ASN A 76 10.40 -29.78 5.93
C ASN A 76 11.72 -28.99 5.91
N ILE A 77 11.66 -27.69 6.20
CA ILE A 77 12.86 -26.88 6.36
C ILE A 77 13.41 -27.23 7.73
N SER A 78 14.36 -28.16 7.77
CA SER A 78 15.19 -28.41 8.95
C SER A 78 15.97 -27.13 9.23
N THR A 79 15.51 -26.30 10.16
CA THR A 79 16.35 -25.20 10.64
C THR A 79 17.50 -25.80 11.45
N SER A 80 18.71 -25.22 11.33
CA SER A 80 19.91 -25.65 12.05
C SER A 80 19.76 -25.65 13.59
N ASN A 81 18.65 -25.10 14.10
CA ASN A 81 18.37 -24.90 15.51
C ASN A 81 17.40 -25.95 16.10
N GLY A 82 17.09 -27.02 15.36
CA GLY A 82 16.24 -28.12 15.86
C GLY A 82 14.76 -27.77 16.07
N LEU A 83 14.34 -26.57 15.67
CA LEU A 83 12.95 -26.15 15.65
C LEU A 83 12.35 -26.52 14.29
N ASN A 84 11.58 -27.61 14.25
CA ASN A 84 10.78 -28.00 13.10
C ASN A 84 9.61 -27.02 12.92
N HIS A 85 9.87 -25.87 12.29
CA HIS A 85 8.80 -25.03 11.78
C HIS A 85 8.31 -25.61 10.45
N SER A 86 7.26 -26.43 10.52
CA SER A 86 6.50 -26.81 9.33
C SER A 86 5.69 -25.60 8.89
N TYR A 87 6.14 -24.91 7.84
CA TYR A 87 5.31 -23.91 7.18
C TYR A 87 4.24 -24.65 6.37
N LYS A 88 2.97 -24.39 6.69
CA LYS A 88 1.84 -24.91 5.92
C LYS A 88 1.97 -24.37 4.49
N GLY A 89 2.08 -25.26 3.51
CA GLY A 89 2.09 -24.86 2.11
C GLY A 89 0.79 -24.16 1.69
N LEU A 90 0.91 -23.16 0.81
CA LEU A 90 -0.25 -22.41 0.34
C LEU A 90 -1.17 -23.28 -0.53
N THR A 91 -2.47 -23.16 -0.32
CA THR A 91 -3.50 -23.72 -1.21
C THR A 91 -3.70 -22.83 -2.44
N ASP A 92 -4.27 -23.38 -3.51
CA ASP A 92 -4.57 -22.62 -4.73
C ASP A 92 -5.48 -21.41 -4.47
N GLN A 93 -6.41 -21.56 -3.53
CA GLN A 93 -7.28 -20.48 -3.10
C GLN A 93 -6.53 -19.39 -2.34
N GLU A 94 -5.60 -19.76 -1.44
CA GLU A 94 -4.75 -18.80 -0.73
C GLU A 94 -3.83 -18.04 -1.70
N ILE A 95 -3.21 -18.73 -2.66
CA ILE A 95 -2.38 -18.09 -3.70
C ILE A 95 -3.20 -17.11 -4.52
N LEU A 96 -4.37 -17.53 -4.99
CA LEU A 96 -5.26 -16.68 -5.76
C LEU A 96 -5.69 -15.44 -4.97
N ALA A 97 -6.05 -15.61 -3.70
CA ALA A 97 -6.44 -14.50 -2.83
C ALA A 97 -5.29 -13.50 -2.64
N GLN A 98 -4.07 -14.00 -2.35
CA GLN A 98 -2.89 -13.14 -2.21
C GLN A 98 -2.56 -12.41 -3.51
N ALA A 99 -2.54 -13.12 -4.63
CA ALA A 99 -2.20 -12.53 -5.90
C ALA A 99 -3.22 -11.46 -6.35
N PHE A 100 -4.51 -11.67 -6.04
CA PHE A 100 -5.54 -10.65 -6.24
C PHE A 100 -5.27 -9.39 -5.39
N ILE A 101 -4.94 -9.56 -4.10
CA ILE A 101 -4.63 -8.45 -3.19
C ILE A 101 -3.41 -7.68 -3.71
N PHE A 102 -2.34 -8.35 -4.14
CA PHE A 102 -1.13 -7.70 -4.66
C PHE A 102 -1.42 -6.86 -5.91
N VAL A 103 -2.21 -7.37 -6.85
CA VAL A 103 -2.58 -6.60 -8.05
C VAL A 103 -3.43 -5.38 -7.67
N PHE A 104 -4.40 -5.55 -6.77
CA PHE A 104 -5.26 -4.46 -6.33
C PHE A 104 -4.47 -3.38 -5.57
N ALA A 105 -3.69 -3.78 -4.58
CA ALA A 105 -2.88 -2.89 -3.74
C ALA A 105 -1.75 -2.21 -4.53
N GLY A 106 -1.25 -2.83 -5.61
CA GLY A 106 -0.26 -2.22 -6.48
C GLY A 106 -0.85 -1.28 -7.54
N TYR A 107 -2.06 -1.56 -8.03
CA TYR A 107 -2.65 -0.81 -9.15
C TYR A 107 -3.36 0.47 -8.72
N GLU A 108 -4.34 0.37 -7.83
CA GLU A 108 -5.19 1.53 -7.47
C GLU A 108 -4.38 2.59 -6.71
N PRO A 109 -3.64 2.28 -5.63
CA PRO A 109 -2.80 3.27 -4.98
C PRO A 109 -1.71 3.82 -5.92
N GLY A 110 -0.99 2.95 -6.63
CA GLY A 110 0.10 3.40 -7.50
C GLY A 110 -0.35 4.39 -8.58
N SER A 111 -1.46 4.10 -9.27
CA SER A 111 -2.00 4.99 -10.32
C SER A 111 -2.52 6.32 -9.76
N ASN A 112 -3.20 6.31 -8.62
CA ASN A 112 -3.66 7.55 -7.98
C ASN A 112 -2.50 8.40 -7.46
N SER A 113 -1.44 7.78 -6.91
CA SER A 113 -0.23 8.50 -6.49
C SER A 113 0.38 9.26 -7.66
N LEU A 114 0.55 8.59 -8.81
CA LEU A 114 1.07 9.23 -10.01
C LEU A 114 0.17 10.38 -10.49
N GLY A 115 -1.15 10.21 -10.39
CA GLY A 115 -2.12 11.26 -10.70
C GLY A 115 -1.96 12.50 -9.81
N TYR A 116 -1.84 12.31 -8.49
CA TYR A 116 -1.62 13.42 -7.55
C TYR A 116 -0.25 14.07 -7.72
N ILE A 117 0.81 13.30 -7.99
CA ILE A 117 2.13 13.86 -8.28
C ILE A 117 2.05 14.77 -9.51
N ALA A 118 1.43 14.29 -10.59
CA ALA A 118 1.26 15.09 -11.80
C ALA A 118 0.43 16.37 -11.54
N TYR A 119 -0.62 16.28 -10.73
CA TYR A 119 -1.41 17.43 -10.31
C TYR A 119 -0.60 18.45 -9.50
N SER A 120 0.13 17.99 -8.48
CA SER A 120 0.97 18.85 -7.64
C SER A 120 2.04 19.57 -8.47
N LEU A 121 2.69 18.87 -9.39
CA LEU A 121 3.70 19.48 -10.28
C LEU A 121 3.06 20.48 -11.26
N ALA A 122 1.91 20.15 -11.86
CA ALA A 122 1.23 21.04 -12.81
C ALA A 122 0.72 22.34 -12.15
N THR A 123 0.42 22.29 -10.85
CA THR A 123 -0.05 23.44 -10.06
C THR A 123 1.09 24.22 -9.40
N HIS A 124 2.33 23.71 -9.43
CA HIS A 124 3.54 24.36 -8.89
C HIS A 124 4.69 24.32 -9.92
N PRO A 125 4.64 25.18 -10.95
CA PRO A 125 5.59 25.14 -12.07
C PRO A 125 7.05 25.37 -11.66
N ASP A 126 7.30 26.13 -10.60
CA ASP A 126 8.61 26.36 -9.99
C ASP A 126 9.20 25.06 -9.42
N ILE A 127 8.39 24.27 -8.70
CA ILE A 127 8.78 22.96 -8.19
C ILE A 127 8.99 21.98 -9.34
N GLN A 128 8.13 22.02 -10.37
CA GLN A 128 8.28 21.19 -11.56
C GLN A 128 9.59 21.49 -12.29
N GLN A 129 9.94 22.77 -12.47
CA GLN A 129 11.19 23.17 -13.11
C GLN A 129 12.39 22.68 -12.30
N LYS A 130 12.40 22.88 -10.98
CA LYS A 130 13.47 22.42 -10.10
C LYS A 130 13.66 20.90 -10.15
N LEU A 131 12.57 20.14 -10.21
CA LEU A 131 12.63 18.68 -10.39
C LEU A 131 13.19 18.28 -11.77
N GLN A 132 12.83 19.00 -12.83
CA GLN A 132 13.39 18.77 -14.17
C GLN A 132 14.90 19.03 -14.19
N GLU A 133 15.35 20.11 -13.54
CA GLU A 133 16.78 20.43 -13.43
C GLU A 133 17.57 19.32 -12.70
N GLU A 134 17.02 18.74 -11.62
CA GLU A 134 17.62 17.57 -10.97
C GLU A 134 17.69 16.36 -11.92
N ILE A 135 16.59 16.04 -12.59
CA ILE A 135 16.52 14.89 -13.50
C ILE A 135 17.51 15.06 -14.66
N ASP A 136 17.58 16.24 -15.27
CA ASP A 136 18.49 16.53 -16.38
C ASP A 136 19.97 16.49 -15.93
N SER A 137 20.25 16.82 -14.67
CA SER A 137 21.60 16.71 -14.08
C SER A 137 22.01 15.25 -13.85
N VAL A 138 21.12 14.40 -13.34
CA VAL A 138 21.42 12.99 -13.05
C VAL A 138 21.36 12.11 -14.31
N LEU A 139 20.48 12.46 -15.26
CA LEU A 139 20.23 11.72 -16.50
C LEU A 139 20.45 12.62 -17.74
N PRO A 140 21.68 13.13 -17.95
CA PRO A 140 21.96 14.05 -19.06
C PRO A 140 21.65 13.40 -20.40
N ASN A 141 21.10 14.18 -21.33
CA ASN A 141 20.69 13.74 -22.66
C ASN A 141 19.70 12.55 -22.67
N LYS A 142 18.86 12.42 -21.64
CA LYS A 142 17.90 11.31 -21.49
C LYS A 142 18.60 9.95 -21.47
N ALA A 143 19.71 9.87 -20.75
CA ALA A 143 20.42 8.61 -20.51
C ALA A 143 19.44 7.52 -19.99
N PRO A 144 19.73 6.23 -20.26
CA PRO A 144 18.88 5.15 -19.78
C PRO A 144 18.69 5.20 -18.26
N LEU A 145 17.43 5.04 -17.84
CA LEU A 145 17.09 5.00 -16.42
C LEU A 145 17.64 3.72 -15.78
N THR A 146 18.46 3.87 -14.75
CA THR A 146 18.97 2.76 -13.93
C THR A 146 18.46 2.88 -12.50
N TYR A 147 18.53 1.78 -11.74
CA TYR A 147 18.18 1.79 -10.33
C TYR A 147 19.03 2.81 -9.55
N ASP A 148 20.34 2.80 -9.78
CA ASP A 148 21.27 3.70 -9.10
C ASP A 148 21.03 5.17 -9.43
N ALA A 149 20.59 5.48 -10.65
CA ALA A 149 20.22 6.84 -11.03
C ALA A 149 18.95 7.31 -10.31
N ILE A 150 17.93 6.45 -10.18
CA ILE A 150 16.70 6.78 -9.42
C ILE A 150 17.04 7.09 -7.96
N MET A 151 17.93 6.32 -7.35
CA MET A 151 18.34 6.51 -5.95
C MET A 151 19.09 7.83 -5.71
N GLN A 152 19.53 8.54 -6.76
CA GLN A 152 20.20 9.84 -6.68
C GLN A 152 19.24 11.04 -6.82
N LEU A 153 17.97 10.80 -7.18
CA LEU A 153 16.97 11.87 -7.37
C LEU A 153 16.33 12.23 -6.02
N GLU A 154 17.02 13.07 -5.24
CA GLU A 154 16.62 13.42 -3.88
C GLU A 154 15.39 14.34 -3.86
N TYR A 155 15.34 15.31 -4.75
CA TYR A 155 14.20 16.21 -4.89
C TYR A 155 12.97 15.49 -5.43
N LEU A 156 13.15 14.49 -6.31
CA LEU A 156 12.06 13.58 -6.66
C LEU A 156 11.49 12.86 -5.43
N ASP A 157 12.34 12.32 -4.54
CA ASP A 157 11.89 11.69 -3.30
C ASP A 157 11.12 12.69 -2.41
N MET A 158 11.58 13.93 -2.31
CA MET A 158 10.88 15.00 -1.59
C MET A 158 9.49 15.29 -2.17
N VAL A 159 9.38 15.41 -3.50
CA VAL A 159 8.11 15.63 -4.21
C VAL A 159 7.14 14.48 -3.99
N VAL A 160 7.63 13.23 -4.07
CA VAL A 160 6.81 12.03 -3.83
C VAL A 160 6.31 12.00 -2.40
N ASN A 161 7.18 12.27 -1.42
CA ASN A 161 6.80 12.25 0.00
C ASN A 161 5.80 13.36 0.35
N GLU A 162 6.03 14.60 -0.10
CA GLU A 162 5.09 15.69 0.15
C GLU A 162 3.73 15.46 -0.55
N THR A 163 3.74 14.81 -1.71
CA THR A 163 2.47 14.43 -2.36
C THR A 163 1.72 13.40 -1.52
N GLN A 164 2.41 12.41 -0.96
CA GLN A 164 1.80 11.41 -0.09
C GLN A 164 1.38 11.97 1.27
N ARG A 165 2.03 13.06 1.74
CA ARG A 165 1.59 13.81 2.92
C ARG A 165 0.22 14.45 2.67
N LEU A 166 0.06 15.20 1.57
CA LEU A 166 -1.19 15.87 1.22
C LEU A 166 -2.30 14.88 0.80
N TYR A 167 -1.93 13.83 0.07
CA TYR A 167 -2.85 12.87 -0.54
C TYR A 167 -2.52 11.43 -0.14
N PRO A 168 -2.57 11.07 1.16
CA PRO A 168 -2.34 9.70 1.60
C PRO A 168 -3.46 8.81 1.07
N LEU A 169 -3.08 7.80 0.28
CA LEU A 169 -4.05 6.91 -0.36
C LEU A 169 -4.59 5.83 0.59
N GLY A 170 -3.87 5.58 1.68
CA GLY A 170 -4.37 4.79 2.80
C GLY A 170 -5.41 5.59 3.58
N GLY A 171 -6.70 5.29 3.39
CA GLY A 171 -7.78 6.08 4.01
C GLY A 171 -7.73 6.11 5.54
N ARG A 172 -7.39 5.00 6.18
CA ARG A 172 -7.17 4.91 7.64
C ARG A 172 -6.38 3.65 7.98
N ILE A 173 -5.71 3.69 9.12
CA ILE A 173 -5.00 2.53 9.68
C ILE A 173 -5.80 2.07 10.89
N GLU A 174 -6.04 0.77 10.99
CA GLU A 174 -6.83 0.18 12.06
C GLU A 174 -6.03 -0.86 12.83
N ARG A 175 -6.29 -0.95 14.14
CA ARG A 175 -5.83 -2.03 15.02
C ARG A 175 -6.96 -2.46 15.93
N VAL A 176 -7.07 -3.76 16.20
CA VAL A 176 -8.05 -4.31 17.14
C VAL A 176 -7.35 -4.63 18.46
N CYS A 177 -7.83 -4.04 19.54
CA CYS A 177 -7.29 -4.26 20.87
C CYS A 177 -7.55 -5.72 21.31
N LYS A 178 -6.50 -6.50 21.61
CA LYS A 178 -6.64 -7.93 21.96
C LYS A 178 -6.88 -8.20 23.44
N MET A 179 -6.62 -7.21 24.30
CA MET A 179 -6.79 -7.26 25.75
C MET A 179 -7.03 -5.84 26.27
N ASP A 180 -7.61 -5.69 27.45
CA ASP A 180 -7.73 -4.37 28.08
C ASP A 180 -6.32 -3.81 28.30
N VAL A 181 -6.10 -2.56 27.87
CA VAL A 181 -4.81 -1.89 27.99
C VAL A 181 -5.00 -0.44 28.40
N GLU A 182 -4.11 0.10 29.21
CA GLU A 182 -4.08 1.52 29.53
C GLU A 182 -2.94 2.20 28.75
N ILE A 183 -3.26 3.26 28.00
CA ILE A 183 -2.30 4.05 27.23
C ILE A 183 -2.54 5.52 27.57
N ASN A 184 -1.51 6.22 28.06
CA ASN A 184 -1.59 7.64 28.43
C ASN A 184 -2.78 7.98 29.35
N GLY A 185 -3.07 7.11 30.33
CA GLY A 185 -4.19 7.29 31.28
C GLY A 185 -5.57 6.97 30.71
N MET A 186 -5.66 6.48 29.46
CA MET A 186 -6.90 6.03 28.83
C MET A 186 -6.96 4.50 28.77
N THR A 187 -8.00 3.92 29.35
CA THR A 187 -8.28 2.48 29.21
C THR A 187 -8.93 2.21 27.86
N ILE A 188 -8.31 1.32 27.08
CA ILE A 188 -8.82 0.80 25.80
C ILE A 188 -9.24 -0.65 26.04
N PRO A 189 -10.55 -0.94 26.09
CA PRO A 189 -11.04 -2.29 26.31
C PRO A 189 -10.70 -3.24 25.16
N LYS A 190 -10.61 -4.53 25.47
CA LYS A 190 -10.51 -5.62 24.51
C LYS A 190 -11.64 -5.56 23.49
N GLY A 191 -11.30 -5.79 22.23
CA GLY A 191 -12.21 -5.76 21.09
C GLY A 191 -12.40 -4.37 20.48
N THR A 192 -11.91 -3.32 21.13
CA THR A 192 -11.97 -1.95 20.59
C THR A 192 -11.14 -1.82 19.32
N VAL A 193 -11.74 -1.23 18.27
CA VAL A 193 -11.02 -0.84 17.05
C VAL A 193 -10.42 0.54 17.28
N VAL A 194 -9.10 0.64 17.27
CA VAL A 194 -8.36 1.89 17.29
C VAL A 194 -8.09 2.29 15.85
N MET A 195 -8.50 3.50 15.49
CA MET A 195 -8.38 4.06 14.14
C MET A 195 -7.42 5.25 14.17
N ILE A 196 -6.43 5.21 13.29
CA ILE A 196 -5.47 6.29 13.05
C ILE A 196 -5.83 6.90 11.69
N PRO A 197 -6.06 8.22 11.61
CA PRO A 197 -6.39 8.89 10.35
C PRO A 197 -5.16 9.65 9.77
N PRO A 198 -4.32 9.02 8.91
CA PRO A 198 -3.16 9.70 8.30
C PRO A 198 -3.51 11.04 7.64
N PHE A 199 -4.61 11.11 6.88
CA PHE A 199 -5.04 12.35 6.22
C PHE A 199 -5.18 13.53 7.20
N VAL A 200 -5.85 13.30 8.34
CA VAL A 200 -6.03 14.35 9.35
C VAL A 200 -4.72 14.66 10.05
N LEU A 201 -3.95 13.61 10.41
CA LEU A 201 -2.67 13.76 11.10
C LEU A 201 -1.65 14.55 10.27
N HIS A 202 -1.64 14.33 8.96
CA HIS A 202 -0.80 15.01 7.98
C HIS A 202 -1.16 16.49 7.79
N GLN A 203 -2.30 16.94 8.31
CA GLN A 203 -2.79 18.32 8.22
C GLN A 203 -2.70 19.09 9.54
N ILE A 204 -2.21 18.48 10.62
CA ILE A 204 -2.10 19.16 11.92
C ILE A 204 -0.97 20.21 11.85
N PRO A 205 -1.26 21.53 12.03
CA PRO A 205 -0.27 22.58 11.88
C PRO A 205 0.91 22.51 12.86
N GLU A 206 0.71 21.87 14.02
CA GLU A 206 1.76 21.63 15.02
C GLU A 206 2.89 20.75 14.48
N TYR A 207 2.57 19.77 13.63
CA TYR A 207 3.55 18.90 12.99
C TYR A 207 3.92 19.39 11.58
N TRP A 208 2.99 20.08 10.90
CA TRP A 208 3.11 20.48 9.51
C TRP A 208 2.77 21.98 9.37
N PRO A 209 3.72 22.89 9.59
CA PRO A 209 3.46 24.33 9.46
C PRO A 209 2.98 24.68 8.04
N GLU A 210 1.88 25.42 7.88
CA GLU A 210 1.22 25.63 6.58
C GLU A 210 0.85 24.30 5.89
N PRO A 211 0.01 23.47 6.53
CA PRO A 211 -0.19 22.07 6.14
C PRO A 211 -0.82 21.88 4.77
N GLU A 212 -1.53 22.88 4.25
CA GLU A 212 -2.19 22.82 2.94
C GLU A 212 -1.24 23.14 1.78
N GLU A 213 -0.08 23.75 2.08
CA GLU A 213 0.90 24.14 1.06
C GLU A 213 1.75 22.95 0.64
N PHE A 214 1.97 22.80 -0.66
CA PHE A 214 2.85 21.78 -1.23
C PHE A 214 4.31 22.23 -1.15
N ARG A 215 5.03 21.74 -0.13
CA ARG A 215 6.42 22.14 0.16
C ARG A 215 7.35 20.93 0.25
N PRO A 216 7.91 20.44 -0.88
CA PRO A 216 8.82 19.29 -0.91
C PRO A 216 9.98 19.39 0.09
N GLU A 217 10.50 20.59 0.34
CA GLU A 217 11.61 20.86 1.25
C GLU A 217 11.38 20.41 2.70
N ARG A 218 10.14 20.10 3.10
CA ARG A 218 9.87 19.43 4.39
C ARG A 218 10.62 18.11 4.53
N PHE A 219 10.79 17.41 3.41
CA PHE A 219 11.46 16.11 3.35
C PHE A 219 12.94 16.23 2.94
N SER A 220 13.53 17.43 3.01
CA SER A 220 14.96 17.60 2.77
C SER A 220 15.80 16.81 3.78
N LYS A 221 17.06 16.52 3.44
CA LYS A 221 17.96 15.78 4.36
C LYS A 221 18.09 16.45 5.73
N GLU A 222 18.09 17.77 5.75
CA GLU A 222 18.20 18.58 6.97
C GLU A 222 16.95 18.48 7.86
N ASN A 223 15.78 18.30 7.24
CA ASN A 223 14.49 18.29 7.93
C ASN A 223 13.97 16.88 8.21
N ARG A 224 14.34 15.87 7.41
CA ARG A 224 13.78 14.52 7.45
C ARG A 224 13.90 13.87 8.83
N ASP A 225 15.04 14.05 9.50
CA ASP A 225 15.27 13.48 10.84
C ASP A 225 14.46 14.17 11.95
N SER A 226 13.88 15.35 11.66
CA SER A 226 12.97 16.05 12.59
C SER A 226 11.52 15.59 12.47
N ILE A 227 11.16 14.84 11.43
CA ILE A 227 9.81 14.34 11.23
C ILE A 227 9.59 13.12 12.13
N ASP A 228 8.63 13.20 13.04
CA ASP A 228 8.21 12.04 13.83
C ASP A 228 7.64 10.97 12.89
N PRO A 229 8.19 9.73 12.88
CA PRO A 229 7.70 8.66 12.01
C PRO A 229 6.23 8.28 12.28
N TYR A 230 5.66 8.67 13.43
CA TYR A 230 4.26 8.44 13.75
C TYR A 230 3.34 9.60 13.35
N THR A 231 3.87 10.71 12.80
CA THR A 231 3.06 11.81 12.23
C THR A 231 3.03 11.78 10.70
N TYR A 232 3.97 11.08 10.04
CA TYR A 232 3.97 10.79 8.61
C TYR A 232 3.76 9.29 8.34
N LEU A 233 2.53 8.91 8.03
CA LEU A 233 2.07 7.51 7.94
C LEU A 233 1.44 7.14 6.58
N PRO A 234 2.04 7.49 5.42
CA PRO A 234 1.46 7.12 4.11
C PRO A 234 1.42 5.60 3.87
N PHE A 235 2.32 4.85 4.52
CA PHE A 235 2.39 3.39 4.48
C PHE A 235 2.12 2.75 5.86
N GLY A 236 1.70 3.54 6.84
CA GLY A 236 1.55 3.11 8.23
C GLY A 236 2.87 2.83 8.94
N ALA A 237 2.76 2.31 10.17
CA ALA A 237 3.89 1.98 11.02
C ALA A 237 3.64 0.69 11.80
N GLY A 238 4.71 -0.05 12.07
CA GLY A 238 4.70 -1.32 12.80
C GLY A 238 4.15 -2.52 11.99
N PRO A 239 4.23 -3.73 12.57
CA PRO A 239 3.65 -4.94 11.99
C PRO A 239 2.11 -5.00 12.02
#